data_AF-M4BJ17-F1
#
_entry.id   AF-M4BJ17-F1
#
_cell.length_a   1.000
_cell.length_b   1.000
_cell.length_c   1.000
_cell.angle_alpha   90.00
_cell.angle_beta   90.00
_cell.angle_gamma   90.00
#
_symmetry.space_group_name_H-M   'P 1'
#
loop_
_entity.id
_entity.type
_entity.pdbx_description
1 polymer ?
#
loop_
_entity_poly.entity_id
_entity_poly.type
_entity_poly.pdbx_seq_one_letter_code
_entity_poly.pdbx_strand_id
1 'polypeptide(L)'
;MADHEMMMARLRAALSASDKQTQQFLQPLLSLRGVQDLLLTFVQDASRSFEDWVWDPHVRQTLLHLQQQHEQKGPHDEAIPNPNELDRVYARAMREHMAEVALADQENETPRAFLEAATAAQDEGKQKFQARFYYAARNAFLKSLDAVEKHQVSEYYGHSVPPIKWDDDEIQARYVQLCNNVAICSIKLKDLSLIQEYAMKALSVDEMSIKALYALAKGRLIEHRHNEAEEVIEKALGFYPDKAQFLNLRKDVAAARRKWDLNQAEVATLGASQLAAAAGVEKTIQLTALTPEEQELQHEKERQVRVDATRLPSREEDMQLAASRLHVYFMKMKQQMAVEIRPLHNADAGEEPLFECTIANGETGEVLASGVQGPSKKSVKNEASKIAIDKLWHDKQAAGKLLPEELAELERFERGKAGSHLLMDEPVVSTEAPQPCGEAGSGDHSPQVPIRITCLERQLQPLQLLNQLTQRGSLLARFDILDVSPSKDVTEFECKGYLNDGYVGAATAISKKKARAEVARQMLAAAYEQNLIFVYDGSADNEDKDGTYDGKDLDRNEQGLASDG
;
A
#
# COMPACT_ATOMS: atom_id res chain seq x y z
N MET A 1 -15.24 -40.69 23.03
CA MET A 1 -14.11 -40.98 22.11
C MET A 1 -14.54 -40.90 20.65
N ALA A 2 -15.66 -41.52 20.26
CA ALA A 2 -16.18 -41.43 18.88
C ALA A 2 -16.39 -39.99 18.35
N ASP A 3 -16.88 -39.07 19.18
CA ASP A 3 -17.12 -37.69 18.75
C ASP A 3 -15.84 -36.90 18.45
N HIS A 4 -14.76 -37.16 19.20
CA HIS A 4 -13.49 -36.47 19.00
C HIS A 4 -12.78 -36.94 17.73
N GLU A 5 -12.83 -38.25 17.43
CA GLU A 5 -12.31 -38.78 16.17
C GLU A 5 -13.06 -38.21 14.96
N MET A 6 -14.40 -38.07 15.07
CA MET A 6 -15.21 -37.46 14.04
C MET A 6 -14.87 -35.98 13.83
N MET A 7 -14.66 -35.22 14.91
CA MET A 7 -14.23 -33.82 14.84
C MET A 7 -12.87 -33.67 14.18
N MET A 8 -11.88 -34.49 14.57
CA MET A 8 -10.55 -34.47 13.95
C MET A 8 -10.57 -34.90 12.48
N ALA A 9 -11.48 -35.79 12.09
CA ALA A 9 -11.68 -36.12 10.67
C ALA A 9 -12.19 -34.91 9.86
N ARG A 10 -13.09 -34.11 10.44
CA ARG A 10 -13.59 -32.87 9.80
C ARG A 10 -12.49 -31.82 9.68
N LEU A 11 -11.65 -31.64 10.70
CA LEU A 11 -10.50 -30.74 10.64
C LEU A 11 -9.50 -31.16 9.56
N ARG A 12 -9.19 -32.46 9.46
CA ARG A 12 -8.31 -32.97 8.39
C ARG A 12 -8.89 -32.72 6.99
N ALA A 13 -10.20 -32.91 6.83
CA ALA A 13 -10.89 -32.62 5.58
C ALA A 13 -10.80 -31.13 5.22
N ALA A 14 -11.07 -30.24 6.18
CA ALA A 14 -10.94 -28.79 5.98
C ALA A 14 -9.50 -28.39 5.60
N LEU A 15 -8.50 -28.85 6.36
CA LEU A 15 -7.08 -28.60 6.07
C LEU A 15 -6.66 -29.10 4.69
N SER A 16 -7.16 -30.27 4.26
CA SER A 16 -6.86 -30.81 2.93
C SER A 16 -7.51 -30.03 1.78
N ALA A 17 -8.63 -29.36 2.05
CA ALA A 17 -9.35 -28.52 1.10
C ALA A 17 -8.77 -27.10 1.02
N SER A 18 -8.04 -26.65 2.05
CA SER A 18 -7.40 -25.35 2.10
C SER A 18 -6.24 -25.17 1.12
N ASP A 19 -5.90 -23.91 0.86
CA ASP A 19 -4.77 -23.57 0.00
C ASP A 19 -3.42 -23.94 0.64
N LYS A 20 -2.38 -24.08 -0.21
CA LYS A 20 -1.05 -24.51 0.23
C LYS A 20 -0.43 -23.57 1.26
N GLN A 21 -0.74 -22.27 1.19
CA GLN A 21 -0.21 -21.29 2.13
C GLN A 21 -0.78 -21.50 3.53
N THR A 22 -2.09 -21.73 3.65
CA THR A 22 -2.75 -22.04 4.93
C THR A 22 -2.25 -23.37 5.50
N GLN A 23 -2.08 -24.39 4.66
CA GLN A 23 -1.53 -25.68 5.09
C GLN A 23 -0.11 -25.53 5.63
N GLN A 24 0.77 -24.83 4.92
CA GLN A 24 2.16 -24.60 5.34
C GLN A 24 2.24 -23.78 6.64
N PHE A 25 1.37 -22.79 6.80
CA PHE A 25 1.31 -21.96 8.00
C PHE A 25 0.87 -22.75 9.23
N LEU A 26 -0.15 -23.61 9.10
CA LEU A 26 -0.69 -24.36 10.23
C LEU A 26 0.11 -25.62 10.57
N GLN A 27 0.82 -26.21 9.61
CA GLN A 27 1.58 -27.46 9.79
C GLN A 27 2.46 -27.51 11.07
N PRO A 28 3.29 -26.50 11.39
CA PRO A 28 4.10 -26.52 12.61
C PRO A 28 3.27 -26.43 13.90
N LEU A 29 2.04 -25.94 13.83
CA LEU A 29 1.14 -25.71 14.97
C LEU A 29 0.17 -26.87 15.22
N LEU A 30 -0.03 -27.75 14.24
CA LEU A 30 -0.98 -28.86 14.33
C LEU A 30 -0.62 -29.91 15.39
N SER A 31 0.61 -29.92 15.91
CA SER A 31 0.99 -30.78 17.05
C SER A 31 0.38 -30.30 18.38
N LEU A 32 -0.08 -29.04 18.45
CA LEU A 32 -0.59 -28.42 19.67
C LEU A 32 -2.10 -28.65 19.80
N ARG A 33 -2.51 -29.31 20.89
CA ARG A 33 -3.92 -29.63 21.14
C ARG A 33 -4.82 -28.39 21.22
N GLY A 34 -4.37 -27.34 21.92
CA GLY A 34 -5.11 -26.08 21.99
C GLY A 34 -5.30 -25.40 20.63
N VAL A 35 -4.36 -25.59 19.69
CA VAL A 35 -4.53 -25.12 18.31
C VAL A 35 -5.53 -26.00 17.56
N GLN A 36 -5.48 -27.33 17.73
CA GLN A 36 -6.48 -28.22 17.13
C GLN A 36 -7.90 -27.88 17.59
N ASP A 37 -8.10 -27.62 18.89
CA ASP A 37 -9.40 -27.26 19.44
C ASP A 37 -9.89 -25.88 18.94
N LEU A 38 -8.99 -24.90 18.80
CA LEU A 38 -9.29 -23.61 18.16
C LEU A 38 -9.66 -23.76 16.68
N LEU A 39 -8.90 -24.53 15.91
CA LEU A 39 -9.20 -24.76 14.50
C LEU A 39 -10.52 -25.52 14.32
N LEU A 40 -10.89 -26.39 15.28
CA LEU A 40 -12.18 -27.07 15.28
C LEU A 40 -13.36 -26.09 15.45
N THR A 41 -13.21 -24.98 16.18
CA THR A 41 -14.28 -23.98 16.26
C THR A 41 -14.49 -23.28 14.92
N PHE A 42 -13.41 -23.00 14.18
CA PHE A 42 -13.49 -22.41 12.84
C PHE A 42 -14.16 -23.35 11.83
N VAL A 43 -13.91 -24.65 11.91
CA VAL A 43 -14.57 -25.66 11.04
C VAL A 43 -16.06 -25.79 11.35
N GLN A 44 -16.49 -25.47 12.58
CA GLN A 44 -17.89 -25.53 12.99
C GLN A 44 -18.67 -24.26 12.63
N ASP A 45 -17.98 -23.14 12.44
CA ASP A 45 -18.59 -21.87 12.07
C ASP A 45 -18.82 -21.78 10.56
N ALA A 46 -20.09 -21.67 10.15
CA ALA A 46 -20.50 -21.55 8.76
C ALA A 46 -20.52 -20.11 8.23
N SER A 47 -20.27 -19.11 9.09
CA SER A 47 -20.36 -17.68 8.74
C SER A 47 -19.20 -17.19 7.86
N ARG A 48 -18.05 -17.87 7.90
CA ARG A 48 -16.84 -17.55 7.13
C ARG A 48 -16.17 -18.83 6.65
N SER A 49 -15.32 -18.73 5.62
CA SER A 49 -14.50 -19.88 5.24
C SER A 49 -13.45 -20.18 6.31
N PHE A 50 -12.94 -21.42 6.33
CA PHE A 50 -11.89 -21.81 7.26
C PHE A 50 -10.62 -20.96 7.06
N GLU A 51 -10.31 -20.63 5.81
CA GLU A 51 -9.20 -19.76 5.43
C GLU A 51 -9.41 -18.33 5.96
N ASP A 52 -10.60 -17.78 5.81
CA ASP A 52 -10.91 -16.43 6.30
C ASP A 52 -10.73 -16.33 7.83
N TRP A 53 -11.06 -17.39 8.57
CA TRP A 53 -10.80 -17.46 10.00
C TRP A 53 -9.31 -17.52 10.34
N VAL A 54 -8.54 -18.34 9.63
CA VAL A 54 -7.09 -18.49 9.85
C VAL A 54 -6.34 -17.19 9.51
N TRP A 55 -6.78 -16.47 8.48
CA TRP A 55 -6.17 -15.22 8.02
C TRP A 55 -6.75 -13.96 8.67
N ASP A 56 -7.73 -14.09 9.57
CA ASP A 56 -8.18 -12.99 10.41
C ASP A 56 -6.97 -12.40 11.17
N PRO A 57 -6.77 -11.06 11.15
CA PRO A 57 -5.57 -10.44 11.72
C PRO A 57 -5.31 -10.83 13.17
N HIS A 58 -6.37 -11.00 13.97
CA HIS A 58 -6.25 -11.31 15.39
C HIS A 58 -5.94 -12.78 15.63
N VAL A 59 -6.64 -13.68 14.92
CA VAL A 59 -6.36 -15.12 14.97
C VAL A 59 -4.95 -15.42 14.48
N ARG A 60 -4.54 -14.81 13.38
CA ARG A 60 -3.21 -14.97 12.80
C ARG A 60 -2.12 -14.51 13.77
N GLN A 61 -2.31 -13.37 14.44
CA GLN A 61 -1.35 -12.86 15.41
C GLN A 61 -1.21 -13.82 16.61
N THR A 62 -2.31 -14.38 17.09
CA THR A 62 -2.32 -15.40 18.14
C THR A 62 -1.59 -16.68 17.71
N LEU A 63 -1.87 -17.20 16.50
CA LEU A 63 -1.21 -18.38 15.96
C LEU A 63 0.30 -18.16 15.75
N LEU A 64 0.70 -16.97 15.28
CA LEU A 64 2.12 -16.59 15.14
C LEU A 64 2.81 -16.48 16.51
N HIS A 65 2.14 -15.93 17.52
CA HIS A 65 2.69 -15.87 18.87
C HIS A 65 2.91 -17.28 19.45
N LEU A 66 1.96 -18.19 19.24
CA LEU A 66 2.09 -19.60 19.63
C LEU A 66 3.22 -20.31 18.88
N GLN A 67 3.39 -20.00 17.58
CA GLN A 67 4.49 -20.52 16.78
C GLN A 67 5.84 -20.07 17.33
N GLN A 68 5.98 -18.78 17.63
CA GLN A 68 7.21 -18.21 18.20
C GLN A 68 7.52 -18.80 19.58
N GLN A 69 6.51 -18.99 20.43
CA GLN A 69 6.70 -19.64 21.74
C GLN A 69 7.12 -21.11 21.62
N HIS A 70 6.63 -21.81 20.60
CA HIS A 70 7.03 -23.19 20.31
C HIS A 70 8.45 -23.26 19.73
N GLU A 71 8.82 -22.35 18.83
CA GLU A 71 10.16 -22.28 18.21
C GLU A 71 11.25 -21.82 19.20
N GLN A 72 10.93 -20.96 20.17
CA GLN A 72 11.87 -20.51 21.21
C GLN A 72 12.23 -21.61 22.21
N LYS A 73 11.40 -22.65 22.36
CA LYS A 73 11.71 -23.84 23.15
C LYS A 73 12.39 -24.85 22.24
N GLY A 74 13.70 -24.65 22.02
CA GLY A 74 14.50 -25.45 21.09
C GLY A 74 14.48 -26.98 21.36
N PRO A 75 14.99 -27.79 20.42
CA PRO A 75 14.89 -29.25 20.42
C PRO A 75 15.78 -29.98 21.45
N HIS A 76 16.37 -29.26 22.41
CA HIS A 76 17.33 -29.83 23.38
C HIS A 76 16.81 -29.97 24.83
N ASP A 77 15.59 -29.53 25.13
CA ASP A 77 14.93 -29.87 26.40
C ASP A 77 13.98 -31.07 26.20
N GLU A 78 14.55 -32.28 26.20
CA GLU A 78 13.82 -33.57 26.19
C GLU A 78 13.05 -33.86 27.51
N ALA A 79 12.77 -32.85 28.32
CA ALA A 79 11.72 -32.96 29.31
C ALA A 79 10.41 -32.56 28.62
N ILE A 80 9.73 -33.54 28.01
CA ILE A 80 8.36 -33.41 27.50
C ILE A 80 7.57 -32.60 28.55
N PRO A 81 7.23 -31.32 28.28
CA PRO A 81 6.37 -30.59 29.17
C PRO A 81 5.08 -31.38 29.16
N ASN A 82 4.66 -31.84 30.34
CA ASN A 82 3.46 -32.64 30.50
C ASN A 82 2.36 -31.94 29.67
N PRO A 83 1.72 -32.57 28.68
CA PRO A 83 0.76 -31.90 27.79
C PRO A 83 -0.30 -31.11 28.59
N ASN A 84 -0.59 -31.59 29.79
CA ASN A 84 -1.43 -30.96 30.80
C ASN A 84 -0.97 -29.58 31.31
N GLU A 85 0.32 -29.26 31.24
CA GLU A 85 0.88 -28.00 31.74
C GLU A 85 0.73 -26.88 30.70
N LEU A 86 0.94 -27.20 29.41
CA LEU A 86 0.63 -26.28 28.32
C LEU A 86 -0.89 -26.10 28.16
N ASP A 87 -1.67 -27.18 28.30
CA ASP A 87 -3.13 -27.12 28.34
C ASP A 87 -3.65 -26.33 29.56
N ARG A 88 -2.93 -26.36 30.69
CA ARG A 88 -3.25 -25.54 31.88
C ARG A 88 -2.93 -24.07 31.68
N VAL A 89 -1.82 -23.74 31.02
CA VAL A 89 -1.48 -22.36 30.65
C VAL A 89 -2.50 -21.84 29.65
N TYR A 90 -2.90 -22.65 28.69
CA TYR A 90 -3.94 -22.32 27.72
C TYR A 90 -5.31 -22.12 28.38
N ALA A 91 -5.74 -23.07 29.23
CA ALA A 91 -7.01 -22.97 29.96
C ALA A 91 -7.01 -21.86 31.02
N ARG A 92 -5.84 -21.38 31.45
CA ARG A 92 -5.69 -20.21 32.32
C ARG A 92 -5.75 -18.93 31.50
N ALA A 93 -4.97 -18.80 30.43
CA ALA A 93 -4.98 -17.63 29.55
C ALA A 93 -6.35 -17.43 28.88
N MET A 94 -7.03 -18.49 28.44
CA MET A 94 -8.41 -18.43 27.95
C MET A 94 -9.40 -18.04 29.04
N ARG A 95 -9.23 -18.52 30.29
CA ARG A 95 -10.10 -18.10 31.40
C ARG A 95 -9.83 -16.67 31.83
N GLU A 96 -8.58 -16.24 31.84
CA GLU A 96 -8.17 -14.88 32.15
C GLU A 96 -8.65 -13.93 31.05
N HIS A 97 -8.50 -14.29 29.78
CA HIS A 97 -9.03 -13.51 28.66
C HIS A 97 -10.57 -13.49 28.64
N MET A 98 -11.23 -14.63 28.84
CA MET A 98 -12.69 -14.67 28.97
C MET A 98 -13.16 -13.93 30.23
N ALA A 99 -12.40 -13.94 31.32
CA ALA A 99 -12.70 -13.19 32.52
C ALA A 99 -12.43 -11.69 32.34
N GLU A 100 -11.41 -11.28 31.58
CA GLU A 100 -11.13 -9.89 31.23
C GLU A 100 -12.20 -9.35 30.28
N VAL A 101 -12.63 -10.13 29.30
CA VAL A 101 -13.76 -9.80 28.42
C VAL A 101 -15.06 -9.80 29.21
N ALA A 102 -15.30 -10.78 30.08
CA ALA A 102 -16.50 -10.80 30.94
C ALA A 102 -16.48 -9.73 32.03
N LEU A 103 -15.32 -9.28 32.53
CA LEU A 103 -15.19 -8.17 33.47
C LEU A 103 -15.29 -6.82 32.74
N ALA A 104 -14.81 -6.72 31.50
CA ALA A 104 -15.08 -5.57 30.63
C ALA A 104 -16.57 -5.45 30.24
N ASP A 105 -17.28 -6.58 30.16
CA ASP A 105 -18.73 -6.64 29.94
C ASP A 105 -19.56 -6.55 31.25
N GLN A 106 -18.93 -6.64 32.44
CA GLN A 106 -19.61 -6.60 33.76
C GLN A 106 -19.27 -5.39 34.63
N GLU A 107 -18.44 -4.45 34.18
CA GLU A 107 -18.53 -3.10 34.76
C GLU A 107 -19.89 -2.52 34.38
N ASN A 108 -20.77 -2.42 35.37
CA ASN A 108 -22.17 -2.00 35.27
C ASN A 108 -22.35 -0.63 34.59
N GLU A 109 -22.17 -0.55 33.27
CA GLU A 109 -22.72 0.52 32.46
C GLU A 109 -24.22 0.29 32.42
N THR A 110 -24.93 0.89 33.39
CA THR A 110 -26.39 0.94 33.38
C THR A 110 -26.87 1.43 32.01
N PRO A 111 -28.01 0.96 31.47
CA PRO A 111 -28.52 1.44 30.18
C PRO A 111 -28.45 2.97 30.01
N ARG A 112 -28.82 3.70 31.05
CA ARG A 112 -28.70 5.17 31.11
C ARG A 112 -27.30 5.72 30.80
N ALA A 113 -26.23 5.04 31.25
CA ALA A 113 -24.85 5.43 31.00
C ALA A 113 -24.49 5.37 29.50
N PHE A 114 -25.06 4.42 28.75
CA PHE A 114 -24.87 4.35 27.30
C PHE A 114 -25.49 5.55 26.57
N LEU A 115 -26.67 6.02 26.98
CA LEU A 115 -27.29 7.21 26.38
C LEU A 115 -26.53 8.49 26.73
N GLU A 116 -26.01 8.60 27.95
CA GLU A 116 -25.17 9.72 28.36
C GLU A 116 -23.85 9.74 27.56
N ALA A 117 -23.20 8.58 27.41
CA ALA A 117 -22.02 8.41 26.57
C ALA A 117 -22.29 8.71 25.09
N ALA A 118 -23.42 8.25 24.56
CA ALA A 118 -23.86 8.54 23.20
C ALA A 118 -24.03 10.05 22.99
N THR A 119 -24.57 10.77 23.97
CA THR A 119 -24.79 12.22 23.92
C THR A 119 -23.49 12.99 23.96
N ALA A 120 -22.59 12.65 24.88
CA ALA A 120 -21.26 13.25 24.95
C ALA A 120 -20.48 13.07 23.64
N ALA A 121 -20.48 11.85 23.09
CA ALA A 121 -19.79 11.55 21.83
C ALA A 121 -20.44 12.26 20.62
N GLN A 122 -21.76 12.39 20.60
CA GLN A 122 -22.48 13.13 19.55
C GLN A 122 -22.11 14.62 19.57
N ASP A 123 -22.08 15.25 20.74
CA ASP A 123 -21.75 16.67 20.87
C ASP A 123 -20.27 16.94 20.60
N GLU A 124 -19.38 16.04 21.02
CA GLU A 124 -17.97 16.05 20.60
C GLU A 124 -17.84 15.97 19.07
N GLY A 125 -18.63 15.09 18.43
CA GLY A 125 -18.70 14.97 16.99
C GLY A 125 -19.14 16.27 16.30
N LYS A 126 -20.18 16.92 16.82
CA LYS A 126 -20.66 18.22 16.31
C LYS A 126 -19.60 19.31 16.44
N GLN A 127 -18.94 19.43 17.59
CA GLN A 127 -17.88 20.40 17.82
C GLN A 127 -16.71 20.19 16.84
N LYS A 128 -16.25 18.95 16.69
CA LYS A 128 -15.19 18.60 15.74
C LYS A 128 -15.58 18.84 14.29
N PHE A 129 -16.85 18.60 13.94
CA PHE A 129 -17.38 18.87 12.61
C PHE A 129 -17.37 20.37 12.29
N GLN A 130 -17.83 21.21 13.23
CA GLN A 130 -17.78 22.67 13.10
C GLN A 130 -16.36 23.20 12.97
N ALA A 131 -15.42 22.60 13.70
CA ALA A 131 -13.98 22.87 13.60
C ALA A 131 -13.31 22.28 12.34
N ARG A 132 -14.07 21.68 11.41
CA ARG A 132 -13.61 21.03 10.16
C ARG A 132 -12.67 19.83 10.36
N PHE A 133 -12.63 19.25 11.57
CA PHE A 133 -11.90 18.02 11.86
C PHE A 133 -12.75 16.79 11.51
N TYR A 134 -13.04 16.59 10.22
CA TYR A 134 -14.04 15.62 9.75
C TYR A 134 -13.72 14.16 10.12
N TYR A 135 -12.43 13.77 10.16
CA TYR A 135 -12.03 12.42 10.59
C TYR A 135 -12.34 12.17 12.07
N ALA A 136 -11.97 13.12 12.93
CA ALA A 136 -12.21 13.02 14.36
C ALA A 136 -13.72 13.13 14.68
N ALA A 137 -14.46 13.96 13.94
CA ALA A 137 -15.92 14.06 14.04
C ALA A 137 -16.60 12.74 13.68
N ARG A 138 -16.21 12.11 12.56
CA ARG A 138 -16.71 10.80 12.14
C ARG A 138 -16.53 9.75 13.23
N ASN A 139 -15.32 9.65 13.80
CA ASN A 139 -15.04 8.65 14.83
C ASN A 139 -15.87 8.89 16.11
N ALA A 140 -16.12 10.15 16.47
CA ALA A 140 -17.00 10.48 17.59
C ALA A 140 -18.47 10.11 17.30
N PHE A 141 -18.98 10.34 16.08
CA PHE A 141 -20.32 9.89 15.69
C PHE A 141 -20.44 8.36 15.65
N LEU A 142 -19.41 7.65 15.20
CA LEU A 142 -19.37 6.18 15.25
C LEU A 142 -19.41 5.65 16.69
N LYS A 143 -18.65 6.28 17.61
CA LYS A 143 -18.69 5.96 19.03
C LYS A 143 -20.08 6.20 19.63
N SER A 144 -20.74 7.30 19.22
CA SER A 144 -22.11 7.59 19.64
C SER A 144 -23.10 6.53 19.14
N LEU A 145 -22.94 6.07 17.89
CA LEU A 145 -23.78 5.05 17.28
C LEU A 145 -23.61 3.68 17.96
N ASP A 146 -22.38 3.26 18.25
CA ASP A 146 -22.08 2.05 19.02
C ASP A 146 -22.74 2.07 20.41
N ALA A 147 -22.69 3.22 21.11
CA ALA A 147 -23.34 3.37 22.40
C ALA A 147 -24.88 3.27 22.31
N VAL A 148 -25.50 3.82 21.25
CA VAL A 148 -26.95 3.68 21.01
C VAL A 148 -27.33 2.22 20.72
N GLU A 149 -26.55 1.51 19.92
CA GLU A 149 -26.80 0.09 19.64
C GLU A 149 -26.64 -0.76 20.90
N LYS A 150 -25.60 -0.51 21.72
CA LYS A 150 -25.40 -1.19 23.01
C LYS A 150 -26.52 -0.93 24.01
N HIS A 151 -27.04 0.30 24.07
CA HIS A 151 -28.22 0.62 24.86
C HIS A 151 -29.41 -0.27 24.52
N GLN A 152 -29.71 -0.40 23.22
CA GLN A 152 -30.84 -1.21 22.74
C GLN A 152 -30.66 -2.70 23.04
N VAL A 153 -29.44 -3.21 22.90
CA VAL A 153 -29.10 -4.59 23.26
C VAL A 153 -29.24 -4.80 24.77
N SER A 154 -28.75 -3.88 25.59
CA SER A 154 -28.71 -4.02 27.05
C SER A 154 -30.08 -3.87 27.72
N GLU A 155 -30.89 -2.91 27.29
CA GLU A 155 -32.14 -2.55 27.96
C GLU A 155 -33.36 -3.35 27.49
N TYR A 156 -33.47 -3.59 26.18
CA TYR A 156 -34.72 -4.09 25.60
C TYR A 156 -34.64 -5.53 25.12
N TYR A 157 -33.62 -5.87 24.31
CA TYR A 157 -33.68 -7.12 23.53
C TYR A 157 -32.74 -8.23 24.03
N GLY A 158 -31.65 -7.89 24.74
CA GLY A 158 -30.60 -8.85 25.13
C GLY A 158 -29.79 -9.41 23.95
N HIS A 159 -30.07 -8.98 22.72
CA HIS A 159 -29.39 -9.33 21.49
C HIS A 159 -29.56 -8.22 20.45
N SER A 160 -28.76 -8.25 19.39
CA SER A 160 -28.84 -7.25 18.30
C SER A 160 -30.12 -7.44 17.49
N VAL A 161 -30.93 -6.38 17.42
CA VAL A 161 -32.15 -6.30 16.62
C VAL A 161 -32.00 -5.16 15.59
N PRO A 162 -32.43 -5.33 14.33
CA PRO A 162 -32.34 -4.28 13.32
C PRO A 162 -33.04 -2.97 13.75
N PRO A 163 -32.45 -1.79 13.50
CA PRO A 163 -32.98 -0.51 13.99
C PRO A 163 -34.42 -0.17 13.61
N ILE A 164 -34.89 -0.60 12.44
CA ILE A 164 -36.28 -0.43 12.00
C ILE A 164 -37.32 -1.15 12.90
N LYS A 165 -36.88 -2.12 13.71
CA LYS A 165 -37.74 -2.89 14.61
C LYS A 165 -37.64 -2.44 16.06
N TRP A 166 -36.93 -1.35 16.35
CA TRP A 166 -36.84 -0.83 17.72
C TRP A 166 -38.18 -0.23 18.13
N ASP A 167 -38.59 -0.43 19.39
CA ASP A 167 -39.89 0.07 19.87
C ASP A 167 -39.86 1.57 20.21
N ASP A 168 -38.66 2.18 20.25
CA ASP A 168 -38.44 3.59 20.59
C ASP A 168 -38.12 4.44 19.33
N ASP A 169 -39.13 5.18 18.87
CA ASP A 169 -39.04 6.06 17.70
C ASP A 169 -38.00 7.20 17.88
N GLU A 170 -37.78 7.69 19.11
CA GLU A 170 -36.79 8.74 19.36
C GLU A 170 -35.37 8.20 19.17
N ILE A 171 -35.12 6.98 19.62
CA ILE A 171 -33.83 6.32 19.44
C ILE A 171 -33.61 5.92 17.97
N GLN A 172 -34.66 5.51 17.25
CA GLN A 172 -34.58 5.31 15.80
C GLN A 172 -34.22 6.61 15.06
N ALA A 173 -34.90 7.72 15.37
CA ALA A 173 -34.61 9.02 14.77
C ALA A 173 -33.17 9.46 15.06
N ARG A 174 -32.69 9.23 16.29
CA ARG A 174 -31.29 9.49 16.67
C ARG A 174 -30.30 8.64 15.88
N TYR A 175 -30.59 7.35 15.69
CA TYR A 175 -29.77 6.45 14.87
C TYR A 175 -29.64 6.96 13.44
N VAL A 176 -30.77 7.32 12.80
CA VAL A 176 -30.80 7.91 11.45
C VAL A 176 -29.97 9.19 11.40
N GLN A 177 -30.08 10.06 12.41
CA GLN A 177 -29.29 11.30 12.49
C GLN A 177 -27.78 11.01 12.57
N LEU A 178 -27.36 10.05 13.38
CA LEU A 178 -25.95 9.67 13.53
C LEU A 178 -25.39 9.05 12.24
N CYS A 179 -26.13 8.12 11.62
CA CYS A 179 -25.79 7.56 10.30
C CYS A 179 -25.61 8.66 9.25
N ASN A 180 -26.53 9.63 9.21
CA ASN A 180 -26.43 10.79 8.33
C ASN A 180 -25.17 11.62 8.60
N ASN A 181 -24.85 11.89 9.87
CA ASN A 181 -23.66 12.66 10.22
C ASN A 181 -22.36 11.94 9.83
N VAL A 182 -22.30 10.61 10.01
CA VAL A 182 -21.18 9.78 9.55
C VAL A 182 -21.04 9.86 8.03
N ALA A 183 -22.14 9.65 7.29
CA ALA A 183 -22.13 9.71 5.83
C ALA A 183 -21.67 11.07 5.31
N ILE A 184 -22.14 12.18 5.90
CA ILE A 184 -21.71 13.54 5.54
C ILE A 184 -20.22 13.76 5.83
N CYS A 185 -19.71 13.29 6.99
CA CYS A 185 -18.26 13.33 7.25
C CYS A 185 -17.48 12.54 6.20
N SER A 186 -17.97 11.37 5.82
CA SER A 186 -17.35 10.51 4.82
C SER A 186 -17.34 11.15 3.41
N ILE A 187 -18.36 11.94 3.04
CA ILE A 187 -18.32 12.77 1.81
C ILE A 187 -17.18 13.76 1.86
N LYS A 188 -16.98 14.46 2.99
CA LYS A 188 -15.88 15.43 3.15
C LYS A 188 -14.50 14.76 3.09
N LEU A 189 -14.41 13.50 3.52
CA LEU A 189 -13.20 12.68 3.48
C LEU A 189 -13.02 11.92 2.15
N LYS A 190 -14.03 11.92 1.28
CA LYS A 190 -14.11 11.10 0.04
C LYS A 190 -13.99 9.60 0.31
N ASP A 191 -14.52 9.14 1.45
CA ASP A 191 -14.50 7.73 1.87
C ASP A 191 -15.75 7.00 1.36
N LEU A 192 -15.67 6.46 0.13
CA LEU A 192 -16.83 5.98 -0.63
C LEU A 192 -17.56 4.81 0.04
N SER A 193 -16.83 3.89 0.66
CA SER A 193 -17.43 2.71 1.33
C SER A 193 -18.33 3.14 2.48
N LEU A 194 -17.85 4.05 3.34
CA LEU A 194 -18.62 4.54 4.47
C LEU A 194 -19.77 5.45 4.07
N ILE A 195 -19.66 6.22 2.98
CA ILE A 195 -20.80 6.99 2.45
C ILE A 195 -21.94 6.04 2.13
N GLN A 196 -21.67 4.98 1.36
CA GLN A 196 -22.69 4.03 0.94
C GLN A 196 -23.26 3.26 2.14
N GLU A 197 -22.41 2.73 3.02
CA GLU A 197 -22.84 1.93 4.17
C GLU A 197 -23.80 2.72 5.07
N TYR A 198 -23.40 3.92 5.50
CA TYR A 198 -24.17 4.68 6.49
C TYR A 198 -25.38 5.40 5.88
N ALA A 199 -25.31 5.81 4.60
CA ALA A 199 -26.50 6.30 3.91
C ALA A 199 -27.56 5.19 3.76
N MET A 200 -27.15 3.97 3.40
CA MET A 200 -28.07 2.82 3.30
C MET A 200 -28.62 2.41 4.68
N LYS A 201 -27.81 2.41 5.74
CA LYS A 201 -28.27 2.18 7.11
C LYS A 201 -29.34 3.19 7.53
N ALA A 202 -29.14 4.48 7.26
CA ALA A 202 -30.15 5.51 7.51
C ALA A 202 -31.45 5.25 6.70
N LEU A 203 -31.32 4.97 5.39
CA LEU A 203 -32.47 4.71 4.51
C LEU A 203 -33.24 3.42 4.83
N SER A 204 -32.59 2.46 5.49
CA SER A 204 -33.23 1.22 5.94
C SER A 204 -34.19 1.43 7.10
N VAL A 205 -34.08 2.57 7.81
CA VAL A 205 -34.94 2.97 8.92
C VAL A 205 -35.89 4.08 8.45
N ASP A 206 -35.36 5.11 7.79
CA ASP A 206 -36.11 6.23 7.23
C ASP A 206 -35.81 6.38 5.73
N GLU A 207 -36.68 5.81 4.90
CA GLU A 207 -36.57 5.84 3.44
C GLU A 207 -36.65 7.27 2.86
N MET A 208 -37.27 8.20 3.59
CA MET A 208 -37.45 9.60 3.19
C MET A 208 -36.32 10.50 3.69
N SER A 209 -35.27 9.96 4.30
CA SER A 209 -34.22 10.78 4.91
C SER A 209 -33.48 11.64 3.87
N ILE A 210 -33.74 12.96 3.90
CA ILE A 210 -33.18 13.93 2.94
C ILE A 210 -31.64 13.86 2.90
N LYS A 211 -31.00 13.79 4.08
CA LYS A 211 -29.53 13.75 4.18
C LYS A 211 -28.96 12.44 3.66
N ALA A 212 -29.64 11.31 3.87
CA ALA A 212 -29.17 10.00 3.41
C ALA A 212 -29.30 9.87 1.89
N LEU A 213 -30.44 10.29 1.33
CA LEU A 213 -30.65 10.36 -0.12
C LEU A 213 -29.62 11.28 -0.79
N TYR A 214 -29.36 12.44 -0.19
CA TYR A 214 -28.32 13.35 -0.67
C TYR A 214 -26.92 12.72 -0.62
N ALA A 215 -26.58 12.08 0.50
CA ALA A 215 -25.28 11.44 0.68
C ALA A 215 -25.05 10.30 -0.32
N LEU A 216 -26.07 9.47 -0.54
CA LEU A 216 -26.03 8.37 -1.50
C LEU A 216 -25.88 8.88 -2.93
N ALA A 217 -26.70 9.86 -3.35
CA ALA A 217 -26.60 10.46 -4.68
C ALA A 217 -25.23 11.14 -4.91
N LYS A 218 -24.72 11.87 -3.91
CA LYS A 218 -23.39 12.51 -3.99
C LYS A 218 -22.27 11.46 -4.03
N GLY A 219 -22.40 10.36 -3.28
CA GLY A 219 -21.49 9.22 -3.33
C GLY A 219 -21.41 8.61 -4.74
N ARG A 220 -22.56 8.31 -5.36
CA ARG A 220 -22.62 7.79 -6.74
C ARG A 220 -22.04 8.75 -7.77
N LEU A 221 -22.23 10.06 -7.58
CA LEU A 221 -21.59 11.07 -8.42
C LEU A 221 -20.06 11.05 -8.30
N ILE A 222 -19.51 10.90 -7.08
CA ILE A 222 -18.06 10.79 -6.85
C ILE A 222 -17.50 9.50 -7.49
N GLU A 223 -18.27 8.41 -7.50
CA GLU A 223 -17.92 7.14 -8.17
C GLU A 223 -18.05 7.17 -9.69
N HIS A 224 -18.41 8.32 -10.29
CA HIS A 224 -18.72 8.45 -11.72
C HIS A 224 -19.87 7.54 -12.20
N ARG A 225 -20.73 7.08 -11.28
CA ARG A 225 -21.94 6.29 -11.59
C ARG A 225 -23.12 7.23 -11.82
N HIS A 226 -23.08 7.95 -12.93
CA HIS A 226 -24.04 9.03 -13.22
C HIS A 226 -25.50 8.55 -13.30
N ASN A 227 -25.76 7.37 -13.88
CA ASN A 227 -27.10 6.82 -13.99
C ASN A 227 -27.68 6.48 -12.60
N GLU A 228 -26.92 5.79 -11.75
CA GLU A 228 -27.35 5.46 -10.38
C GLU A 228 -27.56 6.73 -9.54
N ALA A 229 -26.72 7.76 -9.73
CA ALA A 229 -26.90 9.04 -9.06
C ALA A 229 -28.21 9.72 -9.48
N GLU A 230 -28.57 9.67 -10.77
CA GLU A 230 -29.83 10.21 -11.30
C GLU A 230 -31.05 9.47 -10.74
N GLU A 231 -31.00 8.13 -10.67
CA GLU A 231 -32.07 7.32 -10.07
C GLU A 231 -32.34 7.69 -8.60
N VAL A 232 -31.29 7.87 -7.80
CA VAL A 232 -31.43 8.29 -6.39
C VAL A 232 -31.99 9.70 -6.30
N ILE A 233 -31.59 10.62 -7.19
CA ILE A 233 -32.11 11.99 -7.24
C ILE A 233 -33.59 12.01 -7.63
N GLU A 234 -34.00 11.23 -8.63
CA GLU A 234 -35.40 11.11 -9.02
C GLU A 234 -36.25 10.53 -7.89
N LYS A 235 -35.76 9.50 -7.20
CA LYS A 235 -36.40 8.98 -5.99
C LYS A 235 -36.57 10.08 -4.93
N ALA A 236 -35.52 10.88 -4.70
CA ALA A 236 -35.55 11.95 -3.72
C ALA A 236 -36.48 13.11 -4.10
N LEU A 237 -36.54 13.48 -5.38
CA LEU A 237 -37.47 14.48 -5.91
C LEU A 237 -38.92 13.96 -5.92
N GLY A 238 -39.13 12.65 -5.99
CA GLY A 238 -40.45 12.04 -5.78
C GLY A 238 -41.03 12.34 -4.39
N PHE A 239 -40.17 12.35 -3.36
CA PHE A 239 -40.56 12.76 -2.01
C PHE A 239 -40.52 14.27 -1.79
N TYR A 240 -39.54 14.96 -2.38
CA TYR A 240 -39.28 16.38 -2.17
C TYR A 240 -39.07 17.16 -3.48
N PRO A 241 -40.14 17.45 -4.25
CA PRO A 241 -40.04 18.00 -5.60
C PRO A 241 -39.31 19.36 -5.67
N ASP A 242 -39.52 20.21 -4.68
CA ASP A 242 -39.01 21.59 -4.67
C ASP A 242 -37.70 21.75 -3.89
N LYS A 243 -37.08 20.66 -3.44
CA LYS A 243 -35.86 20.75 -2.63
C LYS A 243 -34.68 21.14 -3.50
N ALA A 244 -34.23 22.38 -3.35
CA ALA A 244 -33.11 22.95 -4.08
C ALA A 244 -31.82 22.09 -4.05
N GLN A 245 -31.57 21.36 -2.96
CA GLN A 245 -30.41 20.46 -2.84
C GLN A 245 -30.39 19.38 -3.93
N PHE A 246 -31.54 18.72 -4.20
CA PHE A 246 -31.63 17.68 -5.22
C PHE A 246 -31.68 18.26 -6.63
N LEU A 247 -32.34 19.42 -6.80
CA LEU A 247 -32.36 20.13 -8.08
C LEU A 247 -30.95 20.59 -8.51
N ASN A 248 -30.15 21.10 -7.58
CA ASN A 248 -28.76 21.48 -7.84
C ASN A 248 -27.89 20.23 -8.09
N LEU A 249 -28.06 19.17 -7.30
CA LEU A 249 -27.31 17.94 -7.51
C LEU A 249 -27.62 17.29 -8.87
N ARG A 250 -28.86 17.41 -9.36
CA ARG A 250 -29.24 16.99 -10.73
C ARG A 250 -28.44 17.76 -11.79
N LYS A 251 -28.28 19.08 -11.62
CA LYS A 251 -27.46 19.91 -12.51
C LYS A 251 -25.99 19.49 -12.46
N ASP A 252 -25.46 19.21 -11.27
CA ASP A 252 -24.08 18.72 -11.10
C ASP A 252 -23.85 17.40 -11.85
N VAL A 253 -24.78 16.43 -11.71
CA VAL A 253 -24.71 15.13 -12.43
C VAL A 253 -24.73 15.34 -13.94
N ALA A 254 -25.63 16.19 -14.44
CA ALA A 254 -25.73 16.51 -15.86
C ALA A 254 -24.48 17.23 -16.41
N ALA A 255 -23.85 18.10 -15.62
CA ALA A 255 -22.58 18.74 -15.98
C ALA A 255 -21.42 17.73 -15.99
N ALA A 256 -21.33 16.87 -14.97
CA ALA A 256 -20.32 15.83 -14.87
C ALA A 256 -20.41 14.83 -16.04
N ARG A 257 -21.64 14.42 -16.40
CA ARG A 257 -21.88 13.52 -17.54
C ARG A 257 -21.46 14.15 -18.86
N ARG A 258 -21.83 15.41 -19.12
CA ARG A 258 -21.39 16.14 -20.33
C ARG A 258 -19.86 16.22 -20.43
N LYS A 259 -19.17 16.46 -19.31
CA LYS A 259 -17.71 16.48 -19.27
C LYS A 259 -17.11 15.10 -19.54
N TRP A 260 -17.71 14.05 -18.98
CA TRP A 260 -17.30 12.67 -19.25
C TRP A 260 -17.47 12.30 -20.72
N ASP A 261 -18.62 12.59 -21.31
CA ASP A 261 -18.91 12.31 -22.72
C ASP A 261 -17.95 13.05 -23.66
N LEU A 262 -17.61 14.31 -23.35
CA LEU A 262 -16.63 15.09 -24.11
C LEU A 262 -15.22 14.50 -24.03
N ASN A 263 -14.77 14.12 -22.83
CA ASN A 263 -13.49 13.44 -22.66
C ASN A 263 -13.46 12.08 -23.38
N GLN A 264 -14.55 11.32 -23.33
CA GLN A 264 -14.64 10.04 -24.02
C GLN A 264 -14.64 10.22 -25.54
N ALA A 265 -15.31 11.25 -26.05
CA ALA A 265 -15.26 11.62 -27.45
C ALA A 265 -13.84 12.03 -27.87
N GLU A 266 -13.14 12.83 -27.06
CA GLU A 266 -11.75 13.22 -27.31
C GLU A 266 -10.83 11.98 -27.39
N VAL A 267 -10.92 11.07 -26.42
CA VAL A 267 -10.18 9.79 -26.44
C VAL A 267 -10.53 8.97 -27.68
N ALA A 268 -11.80 8.90 -28.08
CA ALA A 268 -12.21 8.22 -29.30
C ALA A 268 -11.66 8.90 -30.56
N THR A 269 -11.61 10.23 -30.62
CA THR A 269 -11.01 10.96 -31.75
C THR A 269 -9.50 10.77 -31.82
N LEU A 270 -8.80 10.74 -30.68
CA LEU A 270 -7.37 10.43 -30.63
C LEU A 270 -7.10 8.98 -31.06
N GLY A 271 -7.90 8.03 -30.60
CA GLY A 271 -7.83 6.63 -31.03
C GLY A 271 -8.10 6.48 -32.53
N ALA A 272 -9.14 7.15 -33.05
CA ALA A 272 -9.45 7.16 -34.48
C ALA A 272 -8.36 7.83 -35.30
N SER A 273 -7.76 8.92 -34.82
CA SER A 273 -6.62 9.58 -35.47
C SER A 273 -5.36 8.72 -35.45
N GLN A 274 -5.10 7.99 -34.37
CA GLN A 274 -3.98 7.03 -34.30
C GLN A 274 -4.21 5.85 -35.24
N LEU A 275 -5.42 5.31 -35.30
CA LEU A 275 -5.79 4.25 -36.24
C LEU A 275 -5.77 4.73 -37.68
N ALA A 276 -6.21 5.97 -37.96
CA ALA A 276 -6.14 6.57 -39.29
C ALA A 276 -4.70 6.92 -39.69
N ALA A 277 -3.85 7.32 -38.75
CA ALA A 277 -2.42 7.49 -38.98
C ALA A 277 -1.73 6.13 -39.24
N ALA A 278 -2.10 5.09 -38.50
CA ALA A 278 -1.64 3.72 -38.76
C ALA A 278 -2.14 3.19 -40.12
N ALA A 279 -3.39 3.46 -40.48
CA ALA A 279 -3.96 3.10 -41.78
C ALA A 279 -3.44 3.99 -42.93
N GLY A 280 -3.02 5.22 -42.65
CA GLY A 280 -2.32 6.12 -43.57
C GLY A 280 -0.87 5.69 -43.80
N VAL A 281 -0.24 5.14 -42.77
CA VAL A 281 1.02 4.38 -42.87
C VAL A 281 0.78 3.11 -43.67
N GLU A 282 -0.32 2.35 -43.47
CA GLU A 282 -0.67 1.20 -44.32
C GLU A 282 -0.99 1.58 -45.77
N LYS A 283 -1.61 2.73 -46.08
CA LYS A 283 -1.85 3.18 -47.46
C LYS A 283 -0.58 3.73 -48.13
N THR A 284 0.35 4.29 -47.37
CA THR A 284 1.68 4.65 -47.87
C THR A 284 2.58 3.41 -48.03
N ILE A 285 2.35 2.36 -47.22
CA ILE A 285 2.97 1.04 -47.34
C ILE A 285 2.26 0.18 -48.41
N GLN A 286 1.01 0.43 -48.81
CA GLN A 286 0.37 -0.32 -49.89
C GLN A 286 0.95 -0.04 -51.28
N LEU A 287 1.81 0.98 -51.45
CA LEU A 287 2.65 1.10 -52.65
C LEU A 287 3.98 0.32 -52.58
N THR A 288 4.31 -0.25 -51.42
CA THR A 288 5.45 -1.16 -51.20
C THR A 288 5.10 -2.10 -50.06
N ALA A 289 4.14 -3.00 -50.30
CA ALA A 289 3.74 -3.99 -49.32
C ALA A 289 4.88 -5.00 -49.18
N LEU A 290 5.77 -4.72 -48.23
CA LEU A 290 6.80 -5.65 -47.78
C LEU A 290 6.07 -6.85 -47.16
N THR A 291 6.38 -8.03 -47.68
CA THR A 291 5.89 -9.32 -47.22
C THR A 291 6.20 -9.52 -45.73
N PRO A 292 5.50 -10.43 -45.02
CA PRO A 292 5.80 -10.75 -43.62
C PRO A 292 7.27 -11.12 -43.38
N GLU A 293 7.91 -11.77 -44.35
CA GLU A 293 9.35 -12.09 -44.33
C GLU A 293 10.23 -10.83 -44.38
N GLU A 294 9.83 -9.82 -45.14
CA GLU A 294 10.54 -8.55 -45.24
C GLU A 294 10.36 -7.68 -43.99
N GLN A 295 9.23 -7.80 -43.29
CA GLN A 295 9.03 -7.15 -41.98
C GLN A 295 9.92 -7.75 -40.90
N GLU A 296 10.06 -9.08 -40.88
CA GLU A 296 10.97 -9.77 -39.97
C GLU A 296 12.43 -9.38 -40.25
N LEU A 297 12.80 -9.33 -41.53
CA LEU A 297 14.12 -8.86 -41.97
C LEU A 297 14.37 -7.39 -41.56
N GLN A 298 13.36 -6.53 -41.65
CA GLN A 298 13.45 -5.14 -41.23
C GLN A 298 13.64 -5.04 -39.71
N HIS A 299 12.86 -5.78 -38.92
CA HIS A 299 13.02 -5.83 -37.47
C HIS A 299 14.39 -6.39 -37.05
N GLU A 300 14.91 -7.37 -37.78
CA GLU A 300 16.25 -7.90 -37.55
C GLU A 300 17.33 -6.88 -37.89
N LYS A 301 17.19 -6.14 -39.00
CA LYS A 301 18.06 -5.01 -39.33
C LYS A 301 18.02 -3.91 -38.27
N GLU A 302 16.84 -3.52 -37.80
CA GLU A 302 16.69 -2.50 -36.75
C GLU A 302 17.29 -2.95 -35.42
N ARG A 303 17.11 -4.24 -35.05
CA ARG A 303 17.76 -4.84 -33.90
C ARG A 303 19.28 -4.81 -34.05
N GLN A 304 19.80 -5.21 -35.21
CA GLN A 304 21.23 -5.19 -35.48
C GLN A 304 21.81 -3.77 -35.43
N VAL A 305 21.12 -2.79 -36.01
CA VAL A 305 21.52 -1.37 -35.95
C VAL A 305 21.56 -0.89 -34.49
N ARG A 306 20.59 -1.29 -33.66
CA ARG A 306 20.60 -0.93 -32.23
C ARG A 306 21.74 -1.59 -31.47
N VAL A 307 22.04 -2.85 -31.75
CA VAL A 307 23.19 -3.57 -31.16
C VAL A 307 24.50 -2.89 -31.56
N ASP A 308 24.67 -2.60 -32.85
CA ASP A 308 25.88 -1.97 -33.39
C ASP A 308 26.08 -0.54 -32.83
N ALA A 309 25.00 0.23 -32.66
CA ALA A 309 25.03 1.59 -32.12
C ALA A 309 25.17 1.67 -30.60
N THR A 310 24.87 0.58 -29.87
CA THR A 310 24.99 0.58 -28.40
C THR A 310 26.44 0.39 -27.99
N ARG A 311 26.92 1.25 -27.10
CA ARG A 311 28.27 1.18 -26.55
C ARG A 311 28.45 -0.07 -25.67
N LEU A 312 29.56 -0.77 -25.87
CA LEU A 312 29.96 -1.93 -25.07
C LEU A 312 30.19 -1.56 -23.59
N PRO A 313 29.95 -2.48 -22.65
CA PRO A 313 30.28 -2.28 -21.23
C PRO A 313 31.79 -2.15 -21.03
N SER A 314 32.23 -1.29 -20.09
CA SER A 314 33.66 -1.08 -19.83
C SER A 314 34.37 -2.36 -19.37
N ARG A 315 35.64 -2.53 -19.78
CA ARG A 315 36.50 -3.69 -19.41
C ARG A 315 37.20 -3.53 -18.05
N GLU A 316 36.94 -2.45 -17.31
CA GLU A 316 37.64 -2.18 -16.05
C GLU A 316 37.50 -3.36 -15.08
N GLU A 317 38.61 -3.71 -14.41
CA GLU A 317 38.75 -4.90 -13.56
C GLU A 317 38.08 -4.77 -12.18
N ASP A 318 37.17 -3.80 -12.00
CA ASP A 318 36.43 -3.62 -10.75
C ASP A 318 35.77 -4.94 -10.35
N MET A 319 36.32 -5.55 -9.27
CA MET A 319 36.06 -6.94 -8.87
C MET A 319 34.58 -7.23 -8.54
N GLN A 320 33.69 -6.23 -8.53
CA GLN A 320 32.32 -6.39 -8.02
C GLN A 320 31.21 -5.90 -8.96
N LEU A 321 31.52 -5.32 -10.13
CA LEU A 321 30.52 -4.62 -10.96
C LEU A 321 30.39 -5.13 -12.41
N ALA A 322 31.02 -6.25 -12.79
CA ALA A 322 30.91 -6.77 -14.15
C ALA A 322 29.47 -7.22 -14.48
N ALA A 323 28.82 -7.93 -13.55
CA ALA A 323 27.45 -8.42 -13.75
C ALA A 323 26.41 -7.29 -13.90
N SER A 324 26.56 -6.18 -13.17
CA SER A 324 25.63 -5.04 -13.29
C SER A 324 25.85 -4.28 -14.60
N ARG A 325 27.11 -4.05 -15.00
CA ARG A 325 27.45 -3.42 -16.28
C ARG A 325 26.90 -4.21 -17.47
N LEU A 326 27.08 -5.53 -17.46
CA LEU A 326 26.55 -6.41 -18.49
C LEU A 326 25.01 -6.36 -18.53
N HIS A 327 24.34 -6.38 -17.38
CA HIS A 327 22.88 -6.28 -17.34
C HIS A 327 22.35 -4.95 -17.88
N VAL A 328 23.00 -3.82 -17.54
CA VAL A 328 22.64 -2.50 -18.08
C VAL A 328 22.81 -2.45 -19.60
N TYR A 329 23.85 -3.09 -20.14
CA TYR A 329 24.07 -3.20 -21.57
C TYR A 329 22.91 -3.93 -22.28
N PHE A 330 22.50 -5.09 -21.78
CA PHE A 330 21.34 -5.83 -22.30
C PHE A 330 20.04 -5.04 -22.23
N MET A 331 19.80 -4.31 -21.13
CA MET A 331 18.63 -3.43 -20.98
C MET A 331 18.60 -2.30 -22.02
N LYS A 332 19.75 -1.68 -22.33
CA LYS A 332 19.84 -0.64 -23.37
C LYS A 332 19.50 -1.17 -24.76
N MET A 333 19.90 -2.40 -25.07
CA MET A 333 19.58 -3.05 -26.35
C MET A 333 18.14 -3.59 -26.40
N LYS A 334 17.42 -3.56 -25.26
CA LYS A 334 16.11 -4.21 -25.04
C LYS A 334 16.15 -5.74 -25.22
N GLN A 335 17.29 -6.35 -24.91
CA GLN A 335 17.47 -7.80 -24.95
C GLN A 335 17.48 -8.39 -23.54
N GLN A 336 17.12 -9.65 -23.41
CA GLN A 336 17.21 -10.36 -22.13
C GLN A 336 18.58 -11.03 -21.97
N MET A 337 19.14 -10.96 -20.77
CA MET A 337 20.35 -11.70 -20.40
C MET A 337 19.92 -12.99 -19.67
N ALA A 338 20.20 -14.15 -20.26
CA ALA A 338 19.95 -15.44 -19.63
C ALA A 338 21.17 -15.84 -18.79
N VAL A 339 20.96 -16.11 -17.50
CA VAL A 339 22.01 -16.53 -16.57
C VAL A 339 21.59 -17.83 -15.91
N GLU A 340 22.32 -18.91 -16.21
CA GLU A 340 22.09 -20.22 -15.62
C GLU A 340 23.21 -20.53 -14.63
N ILE A 341 22.85 -20.79 -13.37
CA ILE A 341 23.81 -21.16 -12.32
C ILE A 341 23.45 -22.54 -11.78
N ARG A 342 24.32 -23.53 -11.99
CA ARG A 342 24.14 -24.91 -11.54
C ARG A 342 25.09 -25.21 -10.38
N PRO A 343 24.61 -25.74 -9.24
CA PRO A 343 25.50 -26.29 -8.22
C PRO A 343 26.13 -27.59 -8.76
N LEU A 344 27.46 -27.71 -8.67
CA LEU A 344 28.20 -28.91 -9.06
C LEU A 344 28.43 -29.85 -7.88
N HIS A 345 28.63 -29.31 -6.68
CA HIS A 345 28.82 -30.08 -5.46
C HIS A 345 27.58 -30.05 -4.57
N ASN A 346 27.37 -31.14 -3.82
CA ASN A 346 26.27 -31.24 -2.89
C ASN A 346 26.70 -30.74 -1.50
N ALA A 347 26.19 -29.56 -1.11
CA ALA A 347 26.48 -28.99 0.20
C ALA A 347 26.04 -29.91 1.36
N ASP A 348 25.01 -30.73 1.15
CA ASP A 348 24.50 -31.66 2.17
C ASP A 348 25.44 -32.84 2.42
N ALA A 349 26.38 -33.11 1.50
CA ALA A 349 27.43 -34.13 1.65
C ALA A 349 28.70 -33.60 2.34
N GLY A 350 28.72 -32.32 2.75
CA GLY A 350 29.89 -31.68 3.37
C GLY A 350 31.01 -31.30 2.37
N GLU A 351 30.74 -31.34 1.07
CA GLU A 351 31.66 -30.88 0.04
C GLU A 351 31.73 -29.35 -0.02
N GLU A 352 32.89 -28.80 -0.39
CA GLU A 352 33.01 -27.35 -0.60
C GLU A 352 32.07 -26.91 -1.75
N PRO A 353 31.26 -25.85 -1.56
CA PRO A 353 30.25 -25.47 -2.53
C PRO A 353 30.92 -24.98 -3.81
N LEU A 354 30.65 -25.67 -4.92
CA LEU A 354 31.13 -25.31 -6.25
C LEU A 354 29.94 -25.03 -7.15
N PHE A 355 29.93 -23.88 -7.81
CA PHE A 355 28.89 -23.47 -8.74
C PHE A 355 29.48 -23.28 -10.12
N GLU A 356 28.73 -23.66 -11.15
CA GLU A 356 28.99 -23.39 -12.55
C GLU A 356 28.01 -22.34 -13.07
N CYS A 357 28.48 -21.36 -13.83
CA CYS A 357 27.66 -20.32 -14.45
C CYS A 357 27.83 -20.31 -15.96
N THR A 358 26.69 -20.21 -16.65
CA THR A 358 26.59 -19.95 -18.09
C THR A 358 25.79 -18.67 -18.31
N ILE A 359 26.31 -17.75 -19.13
CA ILE A 359 25.64 -16.52 -19.54
C ILE A 359 25.40 -16.60 -21.04
N ALA A 360 24.16 -16.41 -21.46
CA ALA A 360 23.76 -16.37 -22.85
C ALA A 360 22.88 -15.15 -23.14
N ASN A 361 22.84 -14.73 -24.40
CA ASN A 361 21.83 -13.80 -24.88
C ASN A 361 20.48 -14.54 -24.92
N GLY A 362 19.51 -14.07 -24.16
CA GLY A 362 18.20 -14.70 -24.04
C GLY A 362 17.36 -14.64 -25.31
N GLU A 363 17.64 -13.70 -26.22
CA GLU A 363 16.93 -13.60 -27.50
C GLU A 363 17.59 -14.44 -28.59
N THR A 364 18.91 -14.37 -28.74
CA THR A 364 19.63 -15.09 -29.82
C THR A 364 20.05 -16.50 -29.42
N GLY A 365 20.02 -16.82 -28.12
CA GLY A 365 20.57 -18.06 -27.58
C GLY A 365 22.10 -18.12 -27.59
N GLU A 366 22.78 -17.05 -28.02
CA GLU A 366 24.23 -17.06 -28.13
C GLU A 366 24.87 -17.14 -26.74
N VAL A 367 25.71 -18.16 -26.53
CA VAL A 367 26.44 -18.37 -25.29
C VAL A 367 27.64 -17.41 -25.24
N LEU A 368 27.62 -16.48 -24.28
CA LEU A 368 28.68 -15.49 -24.09
C LEU A 368 29.77 -15.97 -23.13
N ALA A 369 29.41 -16.76 -22.13
CA ALA A 369 30.33 -17.43 -21.24
C ALA A 369 29.72 -18.75 -20.79
N SER A 370 30.51 -19.82 -20.73
CA SER A 370 30.07 -21.16 -20.31
C SER A 370 31.12 -21.83 -19.44
N GLY A 371 30.66 -22.68 -18.52
CA GLY A 371 31.56 -23.51 -17.73
C GLY A 371 32.41 -22.75 -16.72
N VAL A 372 32.02 -21.54 -16.35
CA VAL A 372 32.76 -20.73 -15.38
C VAL A 372 32.42 -21.27 -14.00
N GLN A 373 33.43 -21.64 -13.22
CA GLN A 373 33.24 -22.26 -11.92
C GLN A 373 33.74 -21.37 -10.79
N GLY A 374 33.09 -21.44 -9.63
CA GLY A 374 33.54 -20.70 -8.46
C GLY A 374 32.83 -21.09 -7.16
N PRO A 375 33.38 -20.67 -6.00
CA PRO A 375 32.90 -21.11 -4.69
C PRO A 375 31.58 -20.46 -4.25
N SER A 376 31.11 -19.44 -4.98
CA SER A 376 29.84 -18.77 -4.68
C SER A 376 29.12 -18.33 -5.95
N LYS A 377 27.78 -18.34 -5.90
CA LYS A 377 26.91 -17.85 -6.98
C LYS A 377 27.25 -16.41 -7.42
N LYS A 378 27.61 -15.54 -6.45
CA LYS A 378 27.98 -14.14 -6.74
C LYS A 378 29.33 -14.05 -7.46
N SER A 379 30.34 -14.78 -6.99
CA SER A 379 31.68 -14.79 -7.60
C SER A 379 31.63 -15.33 -9.02
N VAL A 380 31.03 -16.52 -9.20
CA VAL A 380 30.95 -17.19 -10.51
C VAL A 380 30.15 -16.38 -11.53
N LYS A 381 29.05 -15.73 -11.12
CA LYS A 381 28.28 -14.85 -11.99
C LYS A 381 29.09 -13.64 -12.43
N ASN A 382 29.84 -13.02 -11.52
CA ASN A 382 30.65 -11.86 -11.84
C ASN A 382 31.82 -12.23 -12.77
N GLU A 383 32.47 -13.37 -12.54
CA GLU A 383 33.55 -13.86 -13.39
C GLU A 383 33.05 -14.25 -14.78
N ALA A 384 31.91 -14.96 -14.86
CA ALA A 384 31.25 -15.23 -16.13
C ALA A 384 30.84 -13.95 -16.87
N SER A 385 30.46 -12.91 -16.13
CA SER A 385 30.15 -11.61 -16.72
C SER A 385 31.39 -10.92 -17.29
N LYS A 386 32.57 -11.05 -16.67
CA LYS A 386 33.83 -10.53 -17.24
C LYS A 386 34.17 -11.25 -18.54
N ILE A 387 34.09 -12.58 -18.55
CA ILE A 387 34.34 -13.39 -19.76
C ILE A 387 33.35 -13.02 -20.87
N ALA A 388 32.07 -12.83 -20.53
CA ALA A 388 31.05 -12.40 -21.48
C ALA A 388 31.33 -10.99 -22.03
N ILE A 389 31.75 -10.03 -21.19
CA ILE A 389 32.17 -8.70 -21.62
C ILE A 389 33.36 -8.80 -22.57
N ASP A 390 34.40 -9.54 -22.20
CA ASP A 390 35.58 -9.74 -23.05
C ASP A 390 35.20 -10.36 -24.39
N LYS A 391 34.33 -11.38 -24.39
CA LYS A 391 33.84 -11.98 -25.64
C LYS A 391 33.12 -10.96 -26.51
N LEU A 392 32.20 -10.15 -25.97
CA LEU A 392 31.50 -9.10 -26.72
C LEU A 392 32.47 -8.10 -27.35
N TRP A 393 33.54 -7.73 -26.63
CA TRP A 393 34.60 -6.88 -27.17
C TRP A 393 35.36 -7.55 -28.32
N HIS A 394 35.77 -8.80 -28.17
CA HIS A 394 36.46 -9.55 -29.22
C HIS A 394 35.57 -9.73 -30.46
N ASP A 395 34.29 -10.06 -30.28
CA ASP A 395 33.35 -10.28 -31.38
C ASP A 395 33.10 -8.97 -32.15
N LYS A 396 32.91 -7.84 -31.46
CA LYS A 396 32.72 -6.52 -32.10
C LYS A 396 34.01 -6.03 -32.77
N GLN A 397 35.17 -6.34 -32.19
CA GLN A 397 36.48 -6.05 -32.78
C GLN A 397 36.73 -6.89 -34.05
N ALA A 398 36.47 -8.20 -34.00
CA ALA A 398 36.60 -9.10 -35.14
C ALA A 398 35.63 -8.74 -36.27
N ALA A 399 34.45 -8.23 -35.94
CA ALA A 399 33.48 -7.70 -36.91
C ALA A 399 33.89 -6.35 -37.53
N GLY A 400 34.91 -5.66 -36.99
CA GLY A 400 35.33 -4.34 -37.44
C GLY A 400 34.30 -3.24 -37.17
N LYS A 401 33.42 -3.43 -36.17
CA LYS A 401 32.29 -2.54 -35.85
C LYS A 401 32.50 -1.72 -34.58
N LEU A 402 33.73 -1.62 -34.07
CA LEU A 402 34.02 -0.80 -32.90
C LEU A 402 33.78 0.68 -33.18
N LEU A 403 33.09 1.35 -32.27
CA LEU A 403 32.91 2.80 -32.32
C LEU A 403 34.24 3.51 -32.02
N PRO A 404 34.46 4.75 -32.52
CA PRO A 404 35.67 5.51 -32.23
C PRO A 404 35.94 5.71 -30.73
N GLU A 405 34.88 5.86 -29.92
CA GLU A 405 34.98 5.94 -28.46
C GLU A 405 35.46 4.61 -27.84
N GLU A 406 34.97 3.49 -28.36
CA GLU A 406 35.32 2.15 -27.88
C GLU A 406 36.78 1.80 -28.21
N LEU A 407 37.27 2.23 -29.37
CA LEU A 407 38.70 2.11 -29.73
C LEU A 407 39.58 2.90 -28.76
N ALA A 408 39.20 4.13 -28.41
CA ALA A 408 39.95 4.93 -27.44
C ALA A 408 39.95 4.29 -26.04
N GLU A 409 38.85 3.62 -25.63
CA GLU A 409 38.80 2.85 -24.39
C GLU A 409 39.67 1.60 -24.44
N LEU A 410 39.66 0.87 -25.55
CA LEU A 410 40.49 -0.31 -25.76
C LEU A 410 41.98 0.05 -25.67
N GLU A 411 42.40 1.12 -26.32
CA GLU A 411 43.78 1.63 -26.25
C GLU A 411 44.18 2.04 -24.82
N ARG A 412 43.28 2.68 -24.08
CA ARG A 412 43.51 3.03 -22.66
C ARG A 412 43.66 1.79 -21.80
N PHE A 413 42.81 0.79 -22.01
CA PHE A 413 42.84 -0.47 -21.29
C PHE A 413 44.14 -1.24 -21.56
N GLU A 414 44.54 -1.36 -22.83
CA GLU A 414 45.81 -2.01 -23.22
C GLU A 414 47.03 -1.27 -22.64
N ARG A 415 47.00 0.06 -22.65
CA ARG A 415 48.06 0.89 -22.03
C ARG A 415 48.11 0.69 -20.51
N GLY A 416 46.96 0.59 -19.85
CA GLY A 416 46.86 0.30 -18.42
C GLY A 416 47.40 -1.09 -18.09
N LYS A 417 47.08 -2.11 -18.90
CA LYS A 417 47.58 -3.47 -18.74
C LYS A 417 49.10 -3.56 -18.95
N ALA A 418 49.64 -2.81 -19.92
CA ALA A 418 51.08 -2.72 -20.15
C ALA A 418 51.80 -1.94 -19.03
N GLY A 419 51.16 -0.91 -18.47
CA GLY A 419 51.71 -0.09 -17.39
C GLY A 419 51.66 -0.74 -16.01
N SER A 420 50.64 -1.55 -15.73
CA SER A 420 50.44 -2.19 -14.42
C SER A 420 51.43 -3.32 -14.13
N HIS A 421 52.27 -3.71 -15.09
CA HIS A 421 53.31 -4.72 -14.90
C HIS A 421 54.69 -4.14 -14.50
N LEU A 422 54.84 -2.80 -14.41
CA LEU A 422 56.16 -2.17 -14.24
C LEU A 422 56.34 -1.19 -13.07
N LEU A 423 55.34 -0.95 -12.22
CA LEU A 423 55.51 -0.01 -11.09
C LEU A 423 54.82 -0.52 -9.82
N MET A 424 55.54 -1.35 -9.07
CA MET A 424 55.42 -1.40 -7.61
C MET A 424 56.52 -0.51 -7.04
N ASP A 425 56.17 0.25 -6.01
CA ASP A 425 56.97 1.22 -5.25
C ASP A 425 57.08 2.66 -5.82
N GLU A 426 56.05 3.47 -5.54
CA GLU A 426 56.26 4.71 -4.77
C GLU A 426 54.96 5.16 -4.05
N PRO A 427 55.04 5.62 -2.80
CA PRO A 427 53.86 6.05 -2.04
C PRO A 427 53.51 7.51 -2.38
N VAL A 428 52.36 7.71 -3.02
CA VAL A 428 51.81 9.05 -3.25
C VAL A 428 51.10 9.54 -1.98
N VAL A 429 51.71 10.57 -1.38
CA VAL A 429 51.12 11.47 -0.39
C VAL A 429 49.81 12.05 -0.95
N SER A 430 48.69 11.74 -0.31
CA SER A 430 47.40 12.38 -0.60
C SER A 430 47.13 13.48 0.43
N THR A 431 47.31 14.70 -0.03
CA THR A 431 46.88 15.95 0.61
C THR A 431 45.38 16.18 0.37
N GLU A 432 44.76 16.81 1.36
CA GLU A 432 43.50 17.59 1.31
C GLU A 432 42.16 16.83 1.31
N ALA A 433 41.60 16.77 2.52
CA ALA A 433 40.19 16.54 2.79
C ALA A 433 39.34 17.75 2.33
N PRO A 434 38.12 17.53 1.79
CA PRO A 434 37.17 18.60 1.56
C PRO A 434 36.57 19.05 2.91
N GLN A 435 36.75 20.33 3.23
CA GLN A 435 36.05 21.00 4.33
C GLN A 435 34.53 20.98 4.08
N PRO A 436 33.70 20.62 5.08
CA PRO A 436 32.27 20.87 5.02
C PRO A 436 32.00 22.36 5.27
N CYS A 437 31.32 22.99 4.31
CA CYS A 437 30.81 24.34 4.42
C CYS A 437 29.78 24.48 5.54
N GLY A 438 29.98 25.47 6.40
CA GLY A 438 28.95 26.43 6.80
C GLY A 438 27.86 25.94 7.75
N GLU A 439 28.12 26.07 9.05
CA GLU A 439 27.08 26.28 10.06
C GLU A 439 26.36 27.62 9.79
N ALA A 440 25.11 27.56 9.32
CA ALA A 440 24.12 28.61 9.51
C ALA A 440 23.26 28.15 10.70
N GLY A 441 23.22 28.85 11.83
CA GLY A 441 22.61 30.16 11.95
C GLY A 441 21.39 29.99 12.85
N SER A 442 21.54 30.36 14.13
CA SER A 442 20.50 30.34 15.16
C SER A 442 19.24 31.04 14.66
N GLY A 443 18.16 30.25 14.50
CA GLY A 443 16.92 30.64 13.85
C GLY A 443 16.16 31.73 14.60
N ASP A 444 16.12 32.90 13.97
CA ASP A 444 15.01 33.83 14.07
C ASP A 444 13.75 33.08 13.57
N HIS A 445 12.83 32.73 14.49
CA HIS A 445 11.57 32.06 14.17
C HIS A 445 10.62 33.04 13.46
N SER A 446 10.95 33.40 12.22
CA SER A 446 9.98 33.98 11.32
C SER A 446 8.85 32.95 11.11
N PRO A 447 7.58 33.35 11.26
CA PRO A 447 6.46 32.43 11.12
C PRO A 447 6.45 31.87 9.69
N GLN A 448 6.77 30.59 9.56
CA GLN A 448 6.73 29.91 8.27
C GLN A 448 5.29 29.89 7.76
N VAL A 449 5.10 30.43 6.56
CA VAL A 449 3.81 30.38 5.88
C VAL A 449 3.54 28.93 5.48
N PRO A 450 2.33 28.40 5.73
CA PRO A 450 1.96 27.04 5.31
C PRO A 450 2.23 26.80 3.82
N ILE A 451 2.85 25.67 3.52
CA ILE A 451 3.26 25.29 2.16
C ILE A 451 2.06 24.72 1.42
N ARG A 452 1.83 25.22 0.20
CA ARG A 452 0.77 24.74 -0.70
C ARG A 452 1.24 23.49 -1.44
N ILE A 453 0.46 22.41 -1.35
CA ILE A 453 0.62 21.24 -2.22
C ILE A 453 -0.66 20.97 -3.00
N THR A 454 -0.53 20.48 -4.23
CA THR A 454 -1.66 20.14 -5.10
C THR A 454 -2.27 18.78 -4.75
N CYS A 455 -3.50 18.51 -5.18
CA CYS A 455 -4.12 17.18 -5.00
C CYS A 455 -3.29 16.04 -5.62
N LEU A 456 -2.59 16.31 -6.73
CA LEU A 456 -1.74 15.34 -7.40
C LEU A 456 -0.49 15.02 -6.57
N GLU A 457 0.15 16.03 -5.99
CA GLU A 457 1.30 15.83 -5.10
C GLU A 457 0.93 15.05 -3.84
N ARG A 458 -0.31 15.19 -3.35
CA ARG A 458 -0.83 14.40 -2.22
C ARG A 458 -0.88 12.89 -2.52
N GLN A 459 -1.00 12.48 -3.78
CA GLN A 459 -1.05 11.06 -4.16
C GLN A 459 0.34 10.40 -4.19
N LEU A 460 1.42 11.18 -4.10
CA LEU A 460 2.78 10.64 -4.05
C LEU A 460 3.02 9.85 -2.77
N GLN A 461 3.95 8.89 -2.83
CA GLN A 461 4.37 8.19 -1.62
C GLN A 461 4.96 9.21 -0.62
N PRO A 462 4.67 9.09 0.69
CA PRO A 462 5.05 10.10 1.69
C PRO A 462 6.53 10.49 1.67
N LEU A 463 7.42 9.52 1.48
CA LEU A 463 8.86 9.76 1.38
C LEU A 463 9.25 10.56 0.12
N GLN A 464 8.58 10.31 -1.02
CA GLN A 464 8.82 11.06 -2.25
C GLN A 464 8.37 12.52 -2.12
N LEU A 465 7.18 12.73 -1.53
CA LEU A 465 6.65 14.06 -1.28
C LEU A 465 7.57 14.85 -0.33
N LEU A 466 7.97 14.27 0.80
CA LEU A 466 8.91 14.93 1.73
C LEU A 466 10.24 15.27 1.06
N ASN A 467 10.83 14.35 0.28
CA ASN A 467 12.07 14.64 -0.46
C ASN A 467 11.89 15.81 -1.45
N GLN A 468 10.75 15.88 -2.15
CA GLN A 468 10.45 16.96 -3.08
C GLN A 468 10.31 18.31 -2.35
N LEU A 469 9.64 18.33 -1.19
CA LEU A 469 9.50 19.54 -0.36
C LEU A 469 10.83 20.00 0.23
N THR A 470 11.70 19.05 0.63
CA THR A 470 13.08 19.35 1.08
C THR A 470 13.92 19.92 -0.05
N GLN A 471 13.85 19.35 -1.26
CA GLN A 471 14.58 19.86 -2.42
C GLN A 471 14.13 21.26 -2.83
N ARG A 472 12.86 21.61 -2.64
CA ARG A 472 12.32 22.96 -2.84
C ARG A 472 12.74 23.96 -1.74
N GLY A 473 13.38 23.49 -0.67
CA GLY A 473 13.71 24.30 0.50
C GLY A 473 12.49 24.76 1.28
N SER A 474 11.31 24.18 1.03
CA SER A 474 10.07 24.61 1.69
C SER A 474 9.93 24.00 3.08
N LEU A 475 10.43 22.77 3.28
CA LEU A 475 10.35 22.04 4.54
C LEU A 475 11.59 21.18 4.70
N LEU A 476 12.21 21.20 5.87
CA LEU A 476 13.45 20.46 6.12
C LEU A 476 13.13 19.10 6.77
N ALA A 477 13.07 18.03 5.96
CA ALA A 477 12.92 16.67 6.47
C ALA A 477 14.29 15.96 6.56
N ARG A 478 14.70 15.56 7.76
CA ARG A 478 15.93 14.78 8.03
C ARG A 478 15.58 13.40 8.61
N PHE A 479 16.33 12.39 8.20
CA PHE A 479 16.17 11.01 8.66
C PHE A 479 17.50 10.51 9.22
N ASP A 480 17.53 10.16 10.50
CA ASP A 480 18.70 9.58 11.16
C ASP A 480 18.43 8.08 11.32
N ILE A 481 19.25 7.23 10.69
CA ILE A 481 19.05 5.77 10.69
C ILE A 481 20.14 5.12 11.52
N LEU A 482 19.73 4.34 12.50
CA LEU A 482 20.58 3.58 13.41
C LEU A 482 20.35 2.09 13.17
N ASP A 483 21.44 1.33 13.14
CA ASP A 483 21.39 -0.13 13.17
C ASP A 483 21.23 -0.56 14.63
N VAL A 484 20.10 -1.19 14.93
CA VAL A 484 19.72 -1.67 16.27
C VAL A 484 19.59 -3.18 16.30
N SER A 485 20.21 -3.86 15.33
CA SER A 485 20.17 -5.32 15.18
C SER A 485 20.65 -6.01 16.46
N PRO A 486 19.81 -6.80 17.15
CA PRO A 486 20.19 -7.45 18.41
C PRO A 486 21.19 -8.59 18.19
N SER A 487 21.27 -9.15 16.98
CA SER A 487 22.22 -10.18 16.59
C SER A 487 22.57 -10.06 15.10
N LYS A 488 23.57 -10.82 14.63
CA LYS A 488 23.92 -10.86 13.19
C LYS A 488 22.83 -11.47 12.31
N ASP A 489 21.92 -12.25 12.91
CA ASP A 489 20.89 -13.00 12.19
C ASP A 489 19.55 -12.23 12.09
N VAL A 490 19.33 -11.27 12.98
CA VAL A 490 18.13 -10.43 13.01
C VAL A 490 18.53 -8.99 12.73
N THR A 491 18.31 -8.55 11.49
CA THR A 491 18.58 -7.16 11.11
C THR A 491 17.41 -6.26 11.48
N GLU A 492 17.64 -5.28 12.33
CA GLU A 492 16.68 -4.26 12.72
C GLU A 492 17.28 -2.86 12.60
N PHE A 493 16.53 -1.94 12.01
CA PHE A 493 16.94 -0.56 11.83
C PHE A 493 15.92 0.36 12.47
N GLU A 494 16.39 1.23 13.36
CA GLU A 494 15.61 2.34 13.91
C GLU A 494 15.85 3.56 13.02
N CYS A 495 14.78 4.19 12.54
CA CYS A 495 14.86 5.47 11.87
C CYS A 495 14.20 6.53 12.76
N LYS A 496 14.86 7.67 12.95
CA LYS A 496 14.35 8.86 13.64
C LYS A 496 14.10 9.97 12.61
N GLY A 497 12.95 10.61 12.69
CA GLY A 497 12.53 11.66 11.77
C GLY A 497 12.51 13.04 12.42
N TYR A 498 13.09 14.02 11.72
CA TYR A 498 13.13 15.42 12.16
C TYR A 498 12.54 16.31 11.08
N LEU A 499 11.62 17.19 11.47
CA LEU A 499 10.91 18.12 10.60
C LEU A 499 11.18 19.55 11.06
N ASN A 500 11.83 20.36 10.23
CA ASN A 500 12.29 21.71 10.59
C ASN A 500 13.06 21.71 11.93
N ASP A 501 13.98 20.74 12.07
CA ASP A 501 14.77 20.46 13.28
C ASP A 501 13.98 19.98 14.52
N GLY A 502 12.64 19.94 14.45
CA GLY A 502 11.78 19.33 15.46
C GLY A 502 11.74 17.80 15.33
N TYR A 503 11.98 17.08 16.43
CA TYR A 503 11.80 15.64 16.45
C TYR A 503 10.31 15.28 16.30
N VAL A 504 10.00 14.41 15.34
CA VAL A 504 8.61 13.96 15.10
C VAL A 504 8.35 12.58 15.67
N GLY A 505 9.26 11.64 15.43
CA GLY A 505 9.03 10.25 15.81
C GLY A 505 10.14 9.31 15.35
N ALA A 506 10.02 8.06 15.77
CA ALA A 506 10.92 6.98 15.41
C ALA A 506 10.13 5.73 15.02
N ALA A 507 10.69 4.91 14.13
CA ALA A 507 10.14 3.60 13.80
C ALA A 507 11.26 2.58 13.58
N THR A 508 11.04 1.36 14.08
CA THR A 508 11.93 0.22 13.89
C THR A 508 11.37 -0.71 12.81
N ALA A 509 12.25 -1.22 11.94
CA ALA A 509 11.86 -2.22 10.94
C ALA A 509 13.04 -3.07 10.48
N ILE A 510 12.73 -4.22 9.88
CA ILE A 510 13.70 -5.18 9.34
C ILE A 510 14.61 -4.63 8.22
N SER A 511 14.32 -3.44 7.68
CA SER A 511 15.16 -2.79 6.67
C SER A 511 15.14 -1.29 6.81
N LYS A 512 16.28 -0.64 6.50
CA LYS A 512 16.42 0.82 6.46
C LYS A 512 15.33 1.50 5.63
N LYS A 513 14.96 0.89 4.49
CA LYS A 513 13.93 1.41 3.58
C LYS A 513 12.54 1.40 4.23
N LYS A 514 12.19 0.32 4.92
CA LYS A 514 10.87 0.18 5.59
C LYS A 514 10.77 1.10 6.81
N ALA A 515 11.81 1.17 7.64
CA ALA A 515 11.87 2.07 8.79
C ALA A 515 11.72 3.53 8.35
N ARG A 516 12.46 3.94 7.32
CA ARG A 516 12.36 5.29 6.75
C ARG A 516 10.98 5.60 6.15
N ALA A 517 10.34 4.64 5.51
CA ALA A 517 9.00 4.83 4.94
C ALA A 517 7.91 5.00 6.02
N GLU A 518 8.04 4.30 7.15
CA GLU A 518 7.16 4.44 8.32
C GLU A 518 7.32 5.82 8.97
N VAL A 519 8.56 6.23 9.25
CA VAL A 519 8.86 7.56 9.79
C VAL A 519 8.40 8.66 8.84
N ALA A 520 8.57 8.49 7.52
CA ALA A 520 8.08 9.45 6.53
C ALA A 520 6.55 9.63 6.58
N ARG A 521 5.78 8.57 6.89
CA ARG A 521 4.34 8.69 7.13
C ARG A 521 4.02 9.52 8.37
N GLN A 522 4.72 9.25 9.47
CA GLN A 522 4.57 10.02 10.72
C GLN A 522 4.95 11.49 10.53
N MET A 523 6.08 11.77 9.86
CA MET A 523 6.52 13.13 9.53
C MET A 523 5.53 13.89 8.67
N LEU A 524 4.98 13.24 7.64
CA LEU A 524 3.98 13.88 6.80
C LEU A 524 2.67 14.16 7.57
N ALA A 525 2.24 13.24 8.43
CA ALA A 525 1.07 13.45 9.30
C ALA A 525 1.30 14.64 10.26
N ALA A 526 2.46 14.68 10.93
CA ALA A 526 2.83 15.80 11.80
C ALA A 526 2.91 17.14 11.03
N ALA A 527 3.38 17.12 9.78
CA ALA A 527 3.43 18.31 8.93
C ALA A 527 2.02 18.87 8.64
N TYR A 528 1.02 18.00 8.47
CA TYR A 528 -0.39 18.43 8.36
C TYR A 528 -0.95 18.94 9.69
N GLU A 529 -0.66 18.24 10.80
CA GLU A 529 -1.14 18.62 12.13
C GLU A 529 -0.58 19.97 12.59
N GLN A 530 0.69 20.25 12.28
CA GLN A 530 1.37 21.52 12.57
C GLN A 530 1.02 22.63 11.57
N ASN A 531 0.12 22.36 10.61
CA ASN A 531 -0.23 23.28 9.51
C ASN A 531 0.98 23.77 8.70
N LEU A 532 2.05 22.99 8.62
CA LEU A 532 3.21 23.30 7.78
C LEU A 532 2.91 23.06 6.31
N ILE A 533 1.99 22.14 6.02
CA ILE A 533 1.53 21.80 4.68
C ILE A 533 0.00 21.86 4.64
N PHE A 534 -0.56 22.43 3.58
CA PHE A 534 -1.99 22.31 3.29
C PHE A 534 -2.25 21.97 1.82
N VAL A 535 -3.31 21.21 1.59
CA VAL A 535 -3.72 20.81 0.25
C VAL A 535 -4.53 21.93 -0.36
N TYR A 536 -4.02 22.48 -1.45
CA TYR A 536 -4.72 23.44 -2.28
C TYR A 536 -5.38 22.67 -3.43
N ASP A 537 -6.67 22.40 -3.26
CA ASP A 537 -7.55 22.01 -4.35
C ASP A 537 -7.78 23.30 -5.14
N GLY A 538 -7.08 23.47 -6.27
CA GLY A 538 -7.16 24.66 -7.11
C GLY A 538 -8.57 25.20 -7.18
N SER A 539 -8.82 26.34 -6.54
CA SER A 539 -10.14 26.93 -6.57
C SER A 539 -10.48 27.21 -8.04
N ALA A 540 -11.69 26.84 -8.42
CA ALA A 540 -12.34 27.32 -9.63
C ALA A 540 -12.70 28.83 -9.50
N ASP A 541 -12.08 29.56 -8.58
CA ASP A 541 -12.42 30.94 -8.23
C ASP A 541 -11.68 31.94 -9.13
N ASN A 542 -11.88 31.79 -10.44
CA ASN A 542 -11.94 32.96 -11.32
C ASN A 542 -13.30 33.13 -12.01
N GLU A 543 -14.27 32.26 -11.74
CA GLU A 543 -15.67 32.47 -12.11
C GLU A 543 -16.54 32.00 -10.94
N ASP A 544 -16.97 32.94 -10.09
CA ASP A 544 -18.18 32.90 -9.24
C ASP A 544 -18.00 33.77 -7.98
N LYS A 545 -17.86 35.09 -8.22
CA LYS A 545 -18.40 36.07 -7.28
C LYS A 545 -19.91 36.16 -7.50
N ASP A 546 -20.66 35.16 -7.04
CA ASP A 546 -22.02 35.37 -6.55
C ASP A 546 -22.54 34.12 -5.83
N GLY A 547 -23.05 34.30 -4.60
CA GLY A 547 -23.69 33.21 -3.86
C GLY A 547 -23.11 32.97 -2.45
N THR A 548 -23.26 33.97 -1.59
CA THR A 548 -23.20 33.82 -0.14
C THR A 548 -24.23 32.76 0.30
N TYR A 549 -23.79 31.52 0.51
CA TYR A 549 -24.60 30.49 1.15
C TYR A 549 -24.45 30.62 2.66
N ASP A 550 -25.43 31.29 3.29
CA ASP A 550 -25.55 31.39 4.75
C ASP A 550 -25.97 30.02 5.29
N GLY A 551 -25.07 29.37 6.05
CA GLY A 551 -25.28 28.08 6.69
C GLY A 551 -26.15 28.15 7.95
N LYS A 552 -26.95 29.20 8.13
CA LYS A 552 -27.72 29.46 9.36
C LYS A 552 -29.11 28.81 9.42
N ASP A 553 -29.61 28.23 8.33
CA ASP A 553 -30.97 27.68 8.29
C ASP A 553 -31.09 26.17 8.54
N LEU A 554 -30.02 25.51 9.01
CA LEU A 554 -30.05 24.05 9.23
C LEU A 554 -30.53 23.61 10.63
N ASP A 555 -30.66 24.52 11.60
CA ASP A 555 -31.05 24.19 12.99
C ASP A 555 -32.37 24.82 13.45
N ARG A 556 -33.16 25.42 12.55
CA ARG A 556 -34.33 26.22 12.94
C ARG A 556 -35.64 25.70 12.36
N ASN A 557 -36.02 24.45 12.64
CA ASN A 557 -37.42 24.05 12.46
C ASN A 557 -37.84 22.77 13.23
N GLU A 558 -37.61 22.70 14.54
CA GLU A 558 -38.33 21.74 15.42
C GLU A 558 -38.58 22.36 16.81
N GLN A 559 -39.30 23.48 16.87
CA GLN A 559 -40.03 23.88 18.07
C GLN A 559 -41.32 24.59 17.67
N GLY A 560 -42.44 23.90 17.82
CA GLY A 560 -43.76 24.51 17.70
C GLY A 560 -44.84 23.49 17.38
N LEU A 561 -45.40 22.87 18.42
CA LEU A 561 -46.83 22.54 18.56
C LEU A 561 -47.04 21.81 19.90
N ALA A 562 -47.14 22.60 20.98
CA ALA A 562 -47.73 22.17 22.25
C ALA A 562 -48.24 23.39 23.01
N SER A 563 -49.36 23.96 22.53
CA SER A 563 -50.31 24.73 23.34
C SER A 563 -51.56 25.02 22.50
N ASP A 564 -52.55 24.15 22.59
CA ASP A 564 -53.99 24.47 22.75
C ASP A 564 -54.83 23.24 22.41
N GLY A 565 -55.48 22.68 23.42
CA GLY A 565 -56.30 21.47 23.38
C GLY A 565 -56.31 20.76 24.71
#